data_AF-Q96WF4-F1
#
_entry.id   AF-Q96WF4-F1
#
_cell.length_a   1.000
_cell.length_b   1.000
_cell.length_c   1.000
_cell.angle_alpha   90.00
_cell.angle_beta   90.00
_cell.angle_gamma   90.00
#
_symmetry.space_group_name_H-M   'P 1'
#
loop_
_entity.id
_entity.type
_entity.pdbx_description
1 polymer ?
#
loop_
_entity_poly.entity_id
_entity_poly.type
_entity_poly.pdbx_seq_one_letter_code
_entity_poly.pdbx_strand_id
1 'polypeptide(L)' 'RILLETVYEAFEAAGWPLHVVEGSQTSVHVGAMTDDYYTIQARDPDSLDSHASTGLSRGILANRVSYTFDLKGASVS' A
#
# COMPACT_ATOMS: atom_id res chain seq x y z
N ARG A 1 6.16 -2.82 -1.07
CA ARG A 1 6.49 -4.25 -0.85
C ARG A 1 6.55 -4.53 0.65
N ILE A 2 7.52 -3.97 1.38
CA ILE A 2 7.63 -4.09 2.84
C ILE A 2 6.31 -3.80 3.56
N LEU A 3 5.61 -2.71 3.20
CA LEU A 3 4.32 -2.36 3.81
C LEU A 3 3.27 -3.50 3.75
N LEU A 4 3.18 -4.23 2.63
CA LEU A 4 2.19 -5.30 2.48
C LEU A 4 2.56 -6.51 3.34
N GLU A 5 3.85 -6.84 3.40
CA GLU A 5 4.38 -7.92 4.23
C GLU A 5 4.15 -7.61 5.73
N THR A 6 4.46 -6.38 6.17
CA THR A 6 4.24 -5.94 7.56
C THR A 6 2.75 -5.94 7.95
N VAL A 7 1.85 -5.53 7.06
CA VAL A 7 0.41 -5.56 7.34
C VAL A 7 -0.10 -7.00 7.44
N TYR A 8 0.40 -7.91 6.57
CA TYR A 8 0.06 -9.33 6.66
C TYR A 8 0.54 -9.94 7.99
N GLU A 9 1.79 -9.69 8.37
CA GLU A 9 2.35 -10.13 9.65
C GLU A 9 1.55 -9.58 10.85
N ALA A 10 1.05 -8.34 10.76
CA ALA A 10 0.21 -7.75 11.81
C ALA A 10 -1.13 -8.49 11.97
N PHE A 11 -1.77 -8.92 10.87
CA PHE A 11 -2.98 -9.73 10.94
C PHE A 11 -2.72 -11.11 11.53
N GLU A 12 -1.65 -11.78 11.11
CA GLU A 12 -1.23 -13.07 11.66
C GLU A 12 -0.90 -12.98 13.16
N ALA A 13 -0.18 -11.92 13.58
CA ALA A 13 0.14 -11.68 14.98
C ALA A 13 -1.10 -11.40 15.84
N ALA A 14 -2.15 -10.81 15.25
CA ALA A 14 -3.44 -10.62 15.90
C ALA A 14 -4.29 -11.92 15.95
N GLY A 15 -3.83 -12.99 15.31
CA GLY A 15 -4.58 -14.25 15.17
C GLY A 15 -5.79 -14.10 14.22
N TRP A 16 -5.78 -13.12 13.33
CA TRP A 16 -6.85 -12.85 12.38
C TRP A 16 -6.46 -13.41 11.00
N PRO A 17 -7.03 -14.55 10.60
CA PRO A 17 -6.81 -15.04 9.25
C PRO A 17 -7.48 -14.09 8.23
N LEU A 18 -6.86 -13.96 7.06
CA LEU A 18 -7.25 -13.00 6.02
C LEU A 18 -8.74 -13.01 5.64
N HIS A 19 -9.37 -14.18 5.60
CA HIS A 19 -10.78 -14.32 5.27
C HIS A 19 -11.74 -13.61 6.26
N VAL A 20 -11.27 -13.27 7.47
CA VAL A 20 -12.07 -12.56 8.48
C VAL A 20 -12.16 -11.07 8.17
N VAL A 21 -11.13 -10.52 7.51
CA VAL A 21 -11.03 -9.09 7.21
C VAL A 21 -11.43 -8.76 5.77
N GLU A 22 -11.45 -9.75 4.87
CA GLU A 22 -11.95 -9.59 3.50
C GLU A 22 -13.41 -9.07 3.48
N GLY A 23 -13.67 -8.06 2.64
CA GLY A 23 -14.99 -7.43 2.49
C GLY A 23 -15.43 -6.55 3.66
N SER A 24 -14.62 -6.43 4.73
CA SER A 24 -14.97 -5.64 5.91
C SER A 24 -14.90 -4.13 5.65
N GLN A 25 -15.65 -3.33 6.41
CA GLN A 25 -15.59 -1.86 6.39
C GLN A 25 -14.37 -1.31 7.15
N THR A 26 -13.22 -1.97 7.02
CA THR A 26 -11.96 -1.57 7.66
C THR A 26 -11.32 -0.44 6.87
N SER A 27 -11.03 0.67 7.54
CA SER A 27 -10.30 1.80 6.94
C SER A 27 -8.79 1.62 7.04
N VAL A 28 -8.06 2.05 6.02
CA VAL A 28 -6.59 2.03 5.97
C VAL A 28 -6.06 3.46 5.94
N HIS A 29 -5.14 3.77 6.85
CA HIS A 29 -4.48 5.07 6.94
C HIS A 29 -2.96 4.84 6.93
N VAL A 30 -2.25 5.39 5.96
CA VAL A 30 -0.79 5.20 5.81
C VAL A 30 -0.09 6.55 5.84
N GLY A 31 0.69 6.82 6.88
CA GLY A 31 1.56 8.00 6.91
C GLY A 31 2.87 7.73 6.19
N ALA A 32 3.17 8.48 5.13
CA ALA A 32 4.46 8.44 4.45
C ALA A 32 5.03 9.86 4.28
N MET A 33 6.23 10.08 4.83
CA MET A 33 6.87 11.41 4.82
C MET A 33 7.83 11.61 3.65
N THR A 34 8.41 10.54 3.12
CA THR A 34 9.47 10.57 2.10
C THR A 34 9.03 9.87 0.83
N ASP A 35 9.22 10.54 -0.31
CA ASP A 35 9.02 10.02 -1.67
C ASP A 35 10.35 9.74 -2.38
N ASP A 36 11.44 9.51 -1.61
CA ASP A 36 12.80 9.33 -2.10
C ASP A 36 12.91 8.31 -3.24
N TYR A 37 12.11 7.25 -3.20
CA TYR A 37 12.11 6.23 -4.24
C TYR A 37 11.51 6.73 -5.57
N TYR A 38 10.48 7.59 -5.49
CA TYR A 38 9.99 8.33 -6.64
C TYR A 38 11.06 9.29 -7.17
N THR A 39 11.72 10.03 -6.28
CA THR A 39 12.79 10.96 -6.66
C THR A 39 13.96 10.26 -7.34
N ILE A 40 14.34 9.06 -6.88
CA ILE A 40 15.41 8.26 -7.48
C ILE A 40 15.00 7.76 -8.86
N GLN A 41 13.78 7.26 -9.04
CA GLN A 41 13.31 6.81 -10.36
C GLN A 41 13.11 7.97 -11.34
N ALA A 42 12.66 9.14 -10.85
CA ALA A 42 12.49 10.34 -11.66
C ALA A 42 13.82 10.94 -12.18
N ARG A 43 14.98 10.51 -11.66
CA ARG A 43 16.29 10.99 -12.13
C ARG A 43 16.70 10.47 -13.49
N ASP A 44 16.15 9.35 -13.94
CA ASP A 44 16.41 8.78 -15.26
C ASP A 44 15.07 8.51 -15.99
N PRO A 45 14.56 9.50 -16.73
CA PRO A 45 13.27 9.42 -17.44
C PRO A 45 13.21 8.30 -18.48
N ASP A 46 14.34 7.87 -19.04
CA ASP A 46 14.40 6.82 -20.06
C ASP A 46 14.31 5.41 -19.43
N SER A 47 14.63 5.27 -18.14
CA SER A 47 14.48 4.05 -17.36
C SER A 47 13.11 3.91 -16.68
N LEU A 48 12.28 4.94 -16.80
CA LEU A 48 11.04 5.12 -16.04
C LEU A 48 9.93 4.29 -16.67
N ASP A 49 9.73 3.09 -16.14
CA ASP A 49 8.64 2.21 -16.56
C ASP A 49 7.28 2.91 -16.33
N SER A 50 6.38 2.80 -17.31
CA SER A 50 5.05 3.42 -17.27
C SER A 50 4.25 3.09 -16.01
N HIS A 51 4.50 1.92 -15.41
CA HIS A 51 3.91 1.46 -14.15
C HIS A 51 4.50 2.09 -12.87
N ALA A 52 5.64 2.77 -12.95
CA ALA A 52 6.24 3.48 -11.81
C ALA A 52 5.36 4.63 -11.33
N SER A 53 4.71 5.33 -12.26
CA SER A 53 3.82 6.47 -11.98
C SER A 53 2.62 6.08 -11.11
N THR A 54 2.05 4.89 -11.34
CA THR A 54 0.94 4.32 -10.57
C THR A 54 1.39 3.45 -9.40
N GLY A 55 2.70 3.29 -9.16
CA GLY A 55 3.24 2.57 -8.00
C GLY A 55 3.70 3.48 -6.86
N LEU A 56 3.97 4.76 -7.18
CA LEU A 56 4.74 5.67 -6.33
C LEU A 56 3.98 6.93 -5.89
N SER A 57 2.76 7.13 -6.38
CA SER A 57 1.89 8.19 -5.86
C SER A 57 1.59 7.95 -4.37
N ARG A 58 1.67 9.01 -3.55
CA ARG A 58 1.51 8.94 -2.08
C ARG A 58 0.23 8.19 -1.69
N GLY A 59 -0.89 8.47 -2.36
CA GLY A 59 -2.20 7.84 -2.15
C GLY A 59 -2.29 6.35 -2.48
N ILE A 60 -1.29 5.78 -3.17
CA ILE A 60 -1.35 4.39 -3.64
C ILE A 60 -0.91 3.40 -2.56
N LEU A 61 -0.18 3.85 -1.53
CA LEU A 61 0.24 2.97 -0.45
C LEU A 61 -0.96 2.38 0.31
N ALA A 62 -1.88 3.23 0.79
CA ALA A 62 -3.11 2.75 1.44
C ALA A 62 -4.01 1.99 0.46
N ASN A 63 -4.18 2.48 -0.76
CA ASN A 63 -5.02 1.81 -1.76
C ASN A 63 -4.55 0.41 -2.10
N ARG A 64 -3.23 0.16 -2.15
CA ARG A 64 -2.68 -1.18 -2.39
C ARG A 64 -2.97 -2.12 -1.23
N VAL A 65 -2.92 -1.64 0.01
CA VAL A 65 -3.29 -2.42 1.19
C VAL A 65 -4.78 -2.75 1.13
N SER A 66 -5.64 -1.75 0.92
CA SER A 66 -7.09 -1.95 0.78
C SER A 66 -7.45 -2.93 -0.33
N TYR A 67 -6.81 -2.81 -1.50
CA TYR A 67 -7.06 -3.70 -2.64
C TYR A 67 -6.58 -5.13 -2.39
N THR A 68 -5.40 -5.30 -1.77
CA THR A 68 -4.78 -6.62 -1.56
C THR A 68 -5.53 -7.45 -0.52
N PHE A 69 -6.09 -6.80 0.51
CA PHE A 69 -6.79 -7.47 1.62
C PHE A 69 -8.32 -7.31 1.55
N ASP A 70 -8.84 -6.84 0.42
CA ASP A 70 -10.26 -6.57 0.16
C ASP A 70 -10.98 -5.70 1.22
N LEU A 71 -10.28 -4.70 1.76
CA LEU A 71 -10.82 -3.80 2.78
C LEU A 71 -11.64 -2.68 2.12
N LYS A 72 -12.91 -2.56 2.50
CA LYS A 72 -13.90 -1.66 1.85
C LYS A 72 -14.10 -0.32 2.56
N GLY A 73 -13.40 -0.07 3.67
CA GLY A 73 -13.44 1.21 4.37
C GLY A 73 -12.65 2.31 3.64
N ALA A 74 -12.58 3.49 4.26
CA ALA A 74 -11.81 4.61 3.71
C ALA A 74 -10.32 4.26 3.57
N SER A 75 -9.69 4.64 2.46
CA SER A 75 -8.27 4.42 2.21
C SER A 75 -7.57 5.76 1.98
N VAL A 76 -6.67 6.14 2.89
CA VAL A 76 -6.03 7.46 2.93
C VAL A 76 -4.53 7.31 3.14
N SER A 77 -3.73 8.02 2.36
CA SER A 77 -2.27 8.14 2.55
C SER A 77 -1.81 9.59 2.57
#